data_AF-A0A836A7N7-F1
#
_entry.id   AF-A0A836A7N7-F1
#
_cell.length_a   1.000
_cell.length_b   1.000
_cell.length_c   1.000
_cell.angle_alpha   90.00
_cell.angle_beta   90.00
_cell.angle_gamma   90.00
#
_symmetry.space_group_name_H-M   'P 1'
#
loop_
_entity.id
_entity.type
_entity.pdbx_description
1 polymer ?
#
loop_
_entity_poly.entity_id
_entity_poly.type
_entity_poly.pdbx_seq_one_letter_code
_entity_poly.pdbx_strand_id
1 'polypeptide(L)'
;MSPCLLGCVVFCLLQAGVVHAGVTQDPRFQVVKTGQRATLNCTQDLGHNYMYWYRQDPGHGLRLIHYSAGPPTTQQGDVPEGYSISRPSKENFPLTLESANPSQTSVYFCASSYSTALHGHLLSVQKDRGSK
;
A
#
# COMPACT_ATOMS: atom_id res chain seq x y z
N MET A 1 -20.08 -8.58 -45.20
CA MET A 1 -19.51 -8.30 -43.86
C MET A 1 -19.15 -6.82 -43.83
N SER A 2 -19.82 -6.03 -42.99
CA SER A 2 -19.84 -4.57 -43.11
C SER A 2 -18.47 -3.96 -42.75
N PRO A 3 -17.82 -3.18 -43.64
CA PRO A 3 -16.53 -2.54 -43.38
C PRO A 3 -16.56 -1.58 -42.17
N CYS A 4 -17.75 -1.10 -41.77
CA CYS A 4 -17.94 -0.34 -40.54
C CYS A 4 -17.59 -1.15 -39.28
N LEU A 5 -17.91 -2.45 -39.26
CA LEU A 5 -17.63 -3.31 -38.10
C LEU A 5 -16.12 -3.51 -37.91
N LEU A 6 -15.37 -3.68 -39.01
CA LEU A 6 -13.91 -3.76 -38.99
C LEU A 6 -13.28 -2.44 -38.53
N GLY A 7 -13.80 -1.29 -39.00
CA GLY A 7 -13.33 0.02 -38.56
C GLY A 7 -13.56 0.27 -37.06
N CYS A 8 -14.73 -0.11 -36.54
CA CYS A 8 -15.03 0.01 -35.11
C CYS A 8 -14.12 -0.88 -34.24
N VAL A 9 -13.85 -2.12 -34.64
CA VAL A 9 -12.97 -3.03 -33.89
C VAL A 9 -11.53 -2.49 -33.84
N VAL A 10 -11.02 -1.93 -34.93
CA VAL A 10 -9.67 -1.33 -34.96
C VAL A 10 -9.57 -0.10 -34.04
N PHE A 11 -10.59 0.76 -34.02
CA PHE A 11 -10.60 1.94 -33.13
C PHE A 11 -10.64 1.57 -31.64
N CYS A 12 -11.41 0.54 -31.27
CA CYS A 12 -11.47 0.07 -29.88
C CYS A 12 -10.15 -0.53 -29.38
N LEU A 13 -9.37 -1.19 -30.25
CA LEU A 13 -8.06 -1.73 -29.89
C LEU A 13 -6.99 -0.64 -29.70
N LEU A 14 -7.14 0.53 -30.35
CA LEU A 14 -6.20 1.65 -30.25
C LEU A 14 -6.40 2.53 -29.01
N GLN A 15 -7.55 2.43 -28.33
CA GLN A 15 -7.88 3.22 -27.13
C GLN A 15 -7.52 2.54 -25.81
N ALA A 16 -6.93 1.34 -25.81
CA ALA A 16 -6.41 0.71 -24.61
C ALA A 16 -5.11 1.41 -24.13
N GLY A 17 -5.25 2.64 -23.64
CA GLY A 17 -4.18 3.35 -22.97
C GLY A 17 -3.84 2.68 -21.65
N VAL A 18 -2.54 2.61 -21.33
CA VAL A 18 -2.09 2.19 -20.01
C VAL A 18 -2.56 3.25 -19.02
N VAL A 19 -3.42 2.88 -18.08
CA VAL A 19 -3.82 3.76 -16.98
C VAL A 19 -2.57 4.00 -16.13
N HIS A 20 -2.08 5.25 -16.10
CA HIS A 20 -0.92 5.62 -15.30
C HIS A 20 -1.32 5.66 -13.83
N ALA A 21 -1.06 4.57 -13.11
CA ALA A 21 -1.32 4.49 -11.68
C ALA A 21 -0.19 5.21 -10.94
N GLY A 22 -0.52 6.32 -10.27
CA GLY A 22 0.50 7.14 -9.59
C GLY A 22 1.22 6.44 -8.42
N VAL A 23 0.71 5.29 -8.00
CA VAL A 23 1.38 4.33 -7.12
C VAL A 23 1.25 2.94 -7.75
N THR A 24 2.38 2.26 -7.91
CA THR A 24 2.45 0.91 -8.48
C THR A 24 3.02 -0.06 -7.44
N GLN A 25 2.41 -1.24 -7.33
CA GLN A 25 2.85 -2.33 -6.46
C GLN A 25 3.17 -3.58 -7.27
N ASP A 26 4.26 -4.25 -6.90
CA ASP A 26 4.71 -5.50 -7.51
C ASP A 26 5.31 -6.45 -6.46
N PRO A 27 4.99 -7.75 -6.49
CA PRO A 27 3.97 -8.40 -7.32
C PRO A 27 2.54 -8.07 -6.85
N ARG A 28 1.55 -8.23 -7.75
CA ARG A 28 0.11 -8.08 -7.40
C ARG A 28 -0.39 -9.18 -6.47
N PHE A 29 0.12 -10.40 -6.65
CA PHE A 29 -0.16 -11.56 -5.83
C PHE A 29 1.13 -12.34 -5.61
N GLN A 30 1.33 -12.82 -4.40
CA GLN A 30 2.50 -13.60 -4.06
C GLN A 30 2.13 -14.71 -3.09
N VAL A 31 2.57 -15.93 -3.42
CA VAL A 31 2.47 -17.09 -2.54
C VAL A 31 3.88 -17.65 -2.37
N VAL A 32 4.35 -17.70 -1.13
CA VAL A 32 5.69 -18.19 -0.77
C VAL A 32 5.55 -19.26 0.30
N LYS A 33 6.55 -20.15 0.40
CA LYS A 33 6.60 -21.11 1.50
C LYS A 33 6.99 -20.39 2.79
N THR A 34 6.50 -20.90 3.92
CA THR A 34 6.93 -20.43 5.25
C THR A 34 8.46 -20.47 5.35
N GLY A 35 9.04 -19.42 5.93
CA GLY A 35 10.48 -19.28 6.09
C GLY A 35 11.21 -18.68 4.89
N GLN A 36 10.57 -18.54 3.73
CA GLN A 36 11.18 -17.91 2.56
C GLN A 36 11.13 -16.38 2.68
N ARG A 37 12.18 -15.73 2.18
CA ARG A 37 12.20 -14.27 2.00
C ARG A 37 11.26 -13.86 0.88
N ALA A 38 10.48 -12.81 1.10
CA ALA A 38 9.62 -12.19 0.09
C ALA A 38 9.75 -10.65 0.16
N THR A 39 9.73 -9.98 -0.98
CA THR A 39 9.76 -8.51 -1.06
C THR A 39 8.58 -8.03 -1.89
N LEU A 40 7.80 -7.12 -1.31
CA LEU A 40 6.77 -6.34 -1.99
C LEU A 40 7.35 -4.97 -2.32
N ASN A 41 7.38 -4.65 -3.61
CA ASN A 41 7.86 -3.38 -4.11
C ASN A 41 6.70 -2.39 -4.22
N CYS A 42 7.00 -1.13 -3.90
CA CYS A 42 6.11 -0.02 -4.15
C CYS A 42 6.88 1.13 -4.77
N THR A 43 6.34 1.66 -5.87
CA THR A 43 6.87 2.81 -6.59
C THR A 43 5.80 3.89 -6.75
N GLN A 44 6.21 5.17 -6.76
CA GLN A 44 5.33 6.30 -7.04
C GLN A 44 5.98 7.31 -7.99
N ASP A 45 5.18 7.98 -8.80
CA ASP A 45 5.60 9.02 -9.76
C ASP A 45 4.89 10.38 -9.53
N LEU A 46 4.23 10.53 -8.39
CA LEU A 46 3.44 11.69 -7.98
C LEU A 46 4.29 12.80 -7.31
N GLY A 47 5.58 12.55 -7.08
CA GLY A 47 6.45 13.49 -6.36
C GLY A 47 6.10 13.63 -4.88
N HIS A 48 5.41 12.65 -4.31
CA HIS A 48 5.00 12.62 -2.90
C HIS A 48 6.20 12.40 -1.97
N ASN A 49 6.20 13.07 -0.81
CA ASN A 49 7.26 12.89 0.20
C ASN A 49 6.98 11.64 1.04
N TYR A 50 5.71 11.45 1.42
CA TYR A 50 5.31 10.39 2.31
C TYR A 50 4.94 9.14 1.54
N MET A 51 5.36 7.98 2.04
CA MET A 51 4.92 6.66 1.57
C MET A 51 4.59 5.78 2.76
N TYR A 52 3.67 4.84 2.55
CA TYR A 52 3.07 4.03 3.60
C TYR A 52 2.90 2.59 3.12
N TRP A 53 3.08 1.65 4.04
CA TRP A 53 2.64 0.27 3.88
C TRP A 53 1.57 -0.04 4.90
N TYR A 54 0.45 -0.56 4.42
CA TYR A 54 -0.65 -1.05 5.22
C TYR A 54 -0.86 -2.54 4.96
N ARG A 55 -1.42 -3.21 5.97
CA ARG A 55 -2.04 -4.52 5.79
C ARG A 55 -3.53 -4.46 6.13
N GLN A 56 -4.31 -5.26 5.41
CA GLN A 56 -5.71 -5.49 5.67
C GLN A 56 -5.97 -6.98 5.86
N ASP A 57 -6.26 -7.34 7.11
CA ASP A 57 -6.70 -8.69 7.45
C ASP A 57 -8.23 -8.77 7.32
N PRO A 58 -8.81 -9.97 7.05
CA PRO A 58 -10.26 -10.15 7.03
C PRO A 58 -10.93 -9.61 8.31
N GLY A 59 -11.99 -8.82 8.14
CA GLY A 59 -12.75 -8.21 9.24
C GLY A 59 -12.07 -7.03 9.94
N HIS A 60 -10.87 -6.63 9.51
CA HIS A 60 -10.13 -5.50 10.08
C HIS A 60 -10.03 -4.34 9.07
N GLY A 61 -9.89 -3.11 9.58
CA GLY A 61 -9.52 -1.95 8.77
C GLY A 61 -8.06 -2.01 8.30
N LEU A 62 -7.63 -0.97 7.58
CA LEU A 62 -6.22 -0.77 7.27
C LEU A 62 -5.45 -0.57 8.58
N ARG A 63 -4.36 -1.32 8.76
CA ARG A 63 -3.42 -1.13 9.87
C ARG A 63 -2.06 -0.79 9.29
N LEU A 64 -1.45 0.26 9.82
CA LEU A 64 -0.18 0.78 9.32
C LEU A 64 0.95 -0.16 9.76
N ILE A 65 1.72 -0.65 8.81
CA ILE A 65 2.95 -1.41 9.10
C ILE A 65 4.08 -0.42 9.37
N HIS A 66 4.37 0.42 8.39
CA HIS A 66 5.42 1.42 8.44
C HIS A 66 5.09 2.57 7.49
N TYR A 67 5.68 3.73 7.76
CA TYR A 67 5.67 4.85 6.84
C TYR A 67 7.05 5.51 6.75
N SER A 68 7.19 6.45 5.82
CA SER A 68 8.41 7.22 5.63
C SER A 68 8.02 8.64 5.25
N ALA A 69 8.52 9.63 5.98
CA ALA A 69 8.38 11.05 5.66
C ALA A 69 9.32 11.54 4.53
N GLY A 70 10.12 10.63 3.98
CA GLY A 70 11.11 10.90 2.94
C GLY A 70 12.36 10.06 3.15
N PRO A 71 13.15 9.81 2.09
CA PRO A 71 14.41 9.08 2.18
C PRO A 71 15.40 9.78 3.12
N PRO A 72 16.26 9.02 3.84
CA PRO A 72 16.27 7.56 3.96
C PRO A 72 15.39 7.05 5.12
N THR A 73 14.59 7.93 5.72
CA THR A 73 13.96 7.67 7.02
C THR A 73 12.75 6.75 6.91
N THR A 74 12.54 5.93 7.93
CA THR A 74 11.36 5.08 8.09
C THR A 74 10.86 5.18 9.53
N GLN A 75 9.57 4.98 9.73
CA GLN A 75 8.88 5.08 11.01
C GLN A 75 7.94 3.88 11.17
N GLN A 76 7.84 3.36 12.38
CA GLN A 76 6.94 2.26 12.72
C GLN A 76 5.48 2.73 12.74
N GLY A 77 4.58 1.85 12.31
CA GLY A 77 3.14 2.03 12.43
C GLY A 77 2.54 1.27 13.60
N ASP A 78 1.29 0.82 13.43
CA ASP A 78 0.53 0.06 14.42
C ASP A 78 1.02 -1.40 14.54
N VAL A 79 1.52 -1.97 13.44
CA VAL A 79 1.93 -3.38 13.33
C VAL A 79 3.28 -3.53 12.61
N PRO A 80 4.37 -2.98 13.17
CA PRO A 80 5.68 -2.94 12.50
C PRO A 80 6.45 -4.26 12.53
N GLU A 81 6.10 -5.15 13.46
CA GLU A 81 6.90 -6.35 13.76
C GLU A 81 6.94 -7.37 12.62
N GLY A 82 8.11 -7.98 12.41
CA GLY A 82 8.33 -9.03 11.41
C GLY A 82 8.54 -8.51 9.98
N TYR A 83 8.64 -7.20 9.80
CA TYR A 83 8.92 -6.57 8.50
C TYR A 83 10.26 -5.84 8.51
N SER A 84 10.95 -5.91 7.38
CA SER A 84 12.19 -5.18 7.08
C SER A 84 11.87 -4.15 6.00
N ILE A 85 12.22 -2.89 6.24
CA ILE A 85 11.82 -1.79 5.36
C ILE A 85 12.98 -0.84 5.09
N SER A 86 13.01 -0.28 3.88
CA SER A 86 13.96 0.76 3.51
C SER A 86 13.28 1.83 2.65
N ARG A 87 13.86 3.03 2.63
CA ARG A 87 13.43 4.12 1.73
C ARG A 87 14.61 4.55 0.85
N PRO A 88 14.94 3.77 -0.20
CA PRO A 88 16.12 4.03 -1.03
C PRO A 88 16.00 5.30 -1.88
N SER A 89 14.78 5.67 -2.30
CA SER A 89 14.53 6.91 -3.03
C SER A 89 13.14 7.47 -2.73
N LYS A 90 12.84 8.67 -3.24
CA LYS A 90 11.53 9.31 -3.03
C LYS A 90 10.42 8.50 -3.71
N GLU A 91 10.75 7.82 -4.80
CA GLU A 91 9.87 7.01 -5.62
C GLU A 91 9.67 5.61 -5.03
N ASN A 92 10.68 5.05 -4.35
CA ASN A 92 10.69 3.63 -3.98
C ASN A 92 10.54 3.40 -2.47
N PHE A 93 9.67 2.47 -2.10
CA PHE A 93 9.48 2.06 -0.70
C PHE A 93 9.22 0.54 -0.60
N PRO A 94 10.25 -0.31 -0.68
CA PRO A 94 10.07 -1.77 -0.61
C PRO A 94 9.83 -2.26 0.83
N LEU A 95 8.94 -3.23 0.98
CA LEU A 95 8.67 -3.98 2.21
C LEU A 95 9.15 -5.42 2.05
N THR A 96 10.02 -5.89 2.94
CA THR A 96 10.58 -7.24 2.91
C THR A 96 10.15 -8.04 4.13
N LEU A 97 9.67 -9.25 3.89
CA LEU A 97 9.51 -10.29 4.89
C LEU A 97 10.78 -11.14 4.82
N GLU A 98 11.67 -11.01 5.80
CA GLU A 98 12.94 -11.75 5.80
C GLU A 98 12.72 -13.27 5.91
N SER A 99 11.67 -13.66 6.64
CA SER A 99 11.24 -15.05 6.81
C SER A 99 9.72 -15.07 6.90
N ALA A 100 9.04 -15.42 5.81
CA ALA A 100 7.59 -15.35 5.71
C ALA A 100 6.89 -16.25 6.74
N ASN A 101 5.94 -15.69 7.48
CA ASN A 101 5.14 -16.39 8.49
C ASN A 101 3.65 -16.43 8.08
N PRO A 102 2.90 -17.52 8.38
CA PRO A 102 1.44 -17.55 8.17
C PRO A 102 0.66 -16.38 8.79
N SER A 103 1.12 -15.79 9.90
CA SER A 103 0.50 -14.61 10.51
C SER A 103 0.63 -13.33 9.66
N GLN A 104 1.50 -13.35 8.64
CA GLN A 104 1.71 -12.27 7.69
C GLN A 104 0.91 -12.48 6.39
N THR A 105 0.06 -13.51 6.31
CA THR A 105 -0.88 -13.64 5.18
C THR A 105 -1.96 -12.56 5.29
N SER A 106 -1.95 -11.62 4.35
CA SER A 106 -2.83 -10.45 4.33
C SER A 106 -2.89 -9.86 2.92
N VAL A 107 -3.86 -8.96 2.67
CA VAL A 107 -3.75 -8.01 1.57
C VAL A 107 -2.85 -6.86 2.00
N TYR A 108 -1.93 -6.44 1.12
CA TYR A 108 -0.97 -5.37 1.39
C TYR A 108 -1.22 -4.19 0.47
N PHE A 109 -1.27 -2.99 1.03
CA PHE A 109 -1.50 -1.75 0.30
C PHE A 109 -0.34 -0.78 0.49
N CYS A 110 0.14 -0.23 -0.61
CA CYS A 110 1.03 0.92 -0.60
C CYS A 110 0.26 2.19 -0.96
N ALA A 111 0.59 3.28 -0.29
CA ALA A 111 0.05 4.59 -0.58
C ALA A 111 1.15 5.65 -0.49
N SER A 112 0.89 6.84 -1.04
CA SER A 112 1.78 7.99 -0.93
C SER A 112 1.00 9.29 -0.79
N SER A 113 1.62 10.32 -0.18
CA SER A 113 1.00 11.64 -0.02
C SER A 113 2.02 12.78 0.07
N TYR A 114 1.58 14.02 -0.19
CA TYR A 114 2.39 15.22 0.04
C TYR A 114 2.62 15.52 1.53
N SER A 115 1.61 15.26 2.38
CA SER A 115 1.63 15.48 3.83
C SER A 115 0.95 14.34 4.59
N THR A 116 1.26 14.23 5.88
CA THR A 116 0.51 13.41 6.84
C THR A 116 -0.56 14.27 7.52
N ALA A 117 -1.75 13.71 7.75
CA ALA A 117 -2.69 14.31 8.70
C ALA A 117 -2.20 14.02 10.12
N LEU A 118 -2.18 15.03 10.99
CA LEU A 118 -1.92 14.82 12.42
C LEU A 118 -3.02 13.89 12.96
N HIS A 119 -2.63 12.75 13.55
CA HIS A 119 -3.59 11.87 14.22
C HIS A 119 -4.12 12.63 15.45
N GLY A 120 -5.28 13.29 15.31
CA GLY A 120 -5.98 13.89 16.43
C GLY A 120 -6.42 12.76 17.35
N HIS A 121 -5.74 12.61 18.49
CA HIS A 121 -6.13 11.64 19.51
C HIS A 121 -7.44 12.13 20.15
N LEU A 122 -8.57 11.88 19.48
CA LEU A 122 -9.88 12.05 20.07
C LEU A 122 -10.01 11.00 21.17
N LEU A 123 -9.61 11.39 22.38
CA LEU A 123 -9.90 10.62 23.58
C LEU A 123 -11.42 10.40 23.61
N SER A 124 -11.83 9.14 23.56
CA SER A 124 -13.21 8.74 23.76
C SER A 124 -13.69 9.32 25.09
N VAL A 125 -14.46 10.40 25.05
CA VAL A 125 -15.17 10.91 26.23
C VAL A 125 -16.20 9.86 26.60
N GLN A 126 -15.92 9.06 27.63
CA GLN A 126 -16.94 8.26 28.28
C GLN A 126 -17.98 9.23 28.85
N LYS A 127 -19.21 9.16 28.32
CA LYS A 127 -20.34 9.92 28.83
C LYS A 127 -20.68 9.40 30.22
N ASP A 128 -20.42 10.21 31.23
CA ASP A 128 -20.79 9.90 32.61
C ASP A 128 -22.29 9.60 32.67
N ARG A 129 -22.65 8.41 33.17
CA ARG A 129 -24.04 8.05 33.39
C ARG A 129 -24.49 8.79 34.63
N GLY A 130 -25.21 9.88 34.43
CA GLY A 130 -25.80 10.68 35.50
C GLY A 130 -26.50 9.79 36.54
N SER A 131 -26.10 9.94 37.80
CA SER A 131 -26.83 9.36 38.94
C SER A 131 -28.09 10.18 39.19
N LYS A 132 -29.19 9.46 39.32
CA LYS A 132 -30.42 9.94 39.95
C LYS A 132 -30.21 10.08 41.47
#